data_AF-A0A973UFM1-F1
#
_entry.id   AF-A0A973UFM1-F1
#
_cell.length_a   1.000
_cell.length_b   1.000
_cell.length_c   1.000
_cell.angle_alpha   90.00
_cell.angle_beta   90.00
_cell.angle_gamma   90.00
#
_symmetry.space_group_name_H-M   'P 1'
#
loop_
_entity.id
_entity.type
_entity.pdbx_description
1 polymer ?
#
loop_
_entity_poly.entity_id
_entity_poly.type
_entity_poly.pdbx_seq_one_letter_code
_entity_poly.pdbx_strand_id
1 'polypeptide(L)'
;MGAVRFLSRKGRRQGRRADLLGPGPYPADVEAAARRFLLLGVLPLWVVPGLADWWMHRRTGIERTSGAKESAVHAAMMTEAGVPVVMGLLARVNPLVLTTMGAAAVAHGATALYDVSLATGEREIRPVEQHIHSFLEVLPLTALAFTACLHPEEVRSTLRGGPRPQDWRLLPKERPLPAAYLAGLAGVIGLGVVVPYAEELRRCLRARKG
;
A
#
# COMPACT_ATOMS: atom_id res chain seq x y z
N MET A 1 55.43 -14.31 -17.57
CA MET A 1 54.78 -13.08 -18.08
C MET A 1 53.27 -13.24 -18.01
N GLY A 2 52.63 -12.67 -16.99
CA GLY A 2 51.17 -12.73 -16.81
C GLY A 2 50.51 -11.43 -17.29
N ALA A 3 49.61 -11.53 -18.27
CA ALA A 3 48.84 -10.39 -18.77
C ALA A 3 47.55 -10.23 -17.96
N VAL A 4 47.53 -9.26 -17.05
CA VAL A 4 46.31 -8.80 -16.36
C VAL A 4 45.47 -8.01 -17.37
N ARG A 5 44.34 -8.58 -17.82
CA ARG A 5 43.35 -7.87 -18.64
C ARG A 5 42.62 -6.84 -17.77
N PHE A 6 42.97 -5.57 -17.96
CA PHE A 6 42.19 -4.43 -17.44
C PHE A 6 40.81 -4.39 -18.13
N LEU A 7 39.77 -4.85 -17.44
CA LEU A 7 38.39 -4.61 -17.86
C LEU A 7 38.04 -3.14 -17.61
N SER A 8 37.93 -2.37 -18.70
CA SER A 8 37.58 -0.96 -18.73
C SER A 8 36.34 -0.66 -17.88
N ARG A 9 36.48 0.30 -16.96
CA ARG A 9 35.45 0.81 -16.03
C ARG A 9 34.18 1.29 -16.76
N LYS A 10 34.26 1.57 -18.06
CA LYS A 10 33.14 2.00 -18.92
C LYS A 10 32.13 0.88 -19.19
N GLY A 11 32.58 -0.37 -19.36
CA GLY A 11 31.69 -1.52 -19.63
C GLY A 11 30.76 -1.86 -18.46
N ARG A 12 31.22 -1.67 -17.22
CA ARG A 12 30.40 -1.91 -16.01
C ARG A 12 29.30 -0.88 -15.78
N ARG A 13 29.45 0.35 -16.29
CA ARG A 13 28.40 1.38 -16.20
C ARG A 13 27.31 1.20 -17.26
N GLN A 14 27.65 0.61 -18.40
CA GLN A 14 26.69 0.38 -19.49
C GLN A 14 25.74 -0.78 -19.17
N GLY A 15 26.23 -1.85 -18.51
CA GLY A 15 25.37 -2.95 -18.05
C GLY A 15 24.29 -2.55 -17.04
N ARG A 16 24.58 -1.62 -16.12
CA ARG A 16 23.60 -1.14 -15.12
C ARG A 16 22.49 -0.23 -15.68
N ARG A 17 22.67 0.35 -16.87
CA ARG A 17 21.63 1.15 -17.54
C ARG A 17 20.74 0.30 -18.45
N ALA A 18 21.26 -0.79 -18.99
CA ALA A 18 20.51 -1.70 -19.85
C ALA A 18 19.41 -2.47 -19.09
N ASP A 19 19.63 -2.81 -17.81
CA ASP A 19 18.63 -3.50 -16.97
C ASP A 19 17.39 -2.65 -16.63
N LEU A 20 17.41 -1.35 -16.92
CA LEU A 20 16.33 -0.43 -16.56
C LEU A 20 15.34 -0.17 -17.71
N LEU A 21 15.73 -0.33 -18.99
CA LEU A 21 14.84 -0.06 -20.14
C LEU A 21 15.28 -0.83 -21.41
N GLY A 22 14.66 -1.99 -21.69
CA GLY A 22 14.72 -2.67 -23.01
C GLY A 22 14.18 -4.13 -22.98
N PRO A 23 13.22 -4.51 -23.85
CA PRO A 23 12.51 -5.79 -23.76
C PRO A 23 13.31 -6.92 -24.42
N GLY A 24 13.64 -7.96 -23.66
CA GLY A 24 14.02 -9.25 -24.24
C GLY A 24 12.80 -9.95 -24.87
N PRO A 25 12.97 -10.81 -25.87
CA PRO A 25 11.89 -11.44 -26.65
C PRO A 25 11.15 -12.57 -25.89
N TYR A 26 11.17 -12.57 -24.56
CA TYR A 26 10.53 -13.57 -23.71
C TYR A 26 9.36 -12.94 -22.95
N PRO A 27 8.25 -13.68 -22.72
CA PRO A 27 7.13 -13.17 -21.96
C PRO A 27 7.63 -12.63 -20.62
N ALA A 28 7.16 -11.44 -20.23
CA ALA A 28 7.57 -10.80 -18.98
C ALA A 28 7.52 -11.83 -17.85
N ASP A 29 8.66 -12.06 -17.20
CA ASP A 29 8.76 -12.91 -16.02
C ASP A 29 7.62 -12.56 -15.04
N VAL A 30 6.81 -13.56 -14.68
CA VAL A 30 5.58 -13.38 -13.88
C VAL A 30 5.91 -12.70 -12.55
N GLU A 31 7.08 -12.99 -11.97
CA GLU A 31 7.54 -12.34 -10.75
C GLU A 31 7.77 -10.84 -10.96
N ALA A 32 8.46 -10.47 -12.03
CA ALA A 32 8.70 -9.08 -12.40
C ALA A 32 7.38 -8.34 -12.72
N ALA A 33 6.44 -9.01 -13.42
CA ALA A 33 5.13 -8.48 -13.72
C ALA A 33 4.31 -8.23 -12.44
N ALA A 34 4.27 -9.20 -11.52
CA ALA A 34 3.57 -9.08 -10.24
C ALA A 34 4.14 -7.95 -9.36
N ARG A 35 5.47 -7.81 -9.28
CA ARG A 35 6.12 -6.71 -8.56
C ARG A 35 5.79 -5.34 -9.18
N ARG A 36 5.80 -5.24 -10.51
CA ARG A 36 5.41 -4.01 -11.22
C ARG A 36 3.94 -3.70 -11.02
N PHE A 37 3.07 -4.71 -11.01
CA PHE A 37 1.65 -4.53 -10.73
C PHE A 37 1.41 -4.00 -9.32
N LEU A 38 2.09 -4.52 -8.30
CA LEU A 38 2.03 -3.97 -6.94
C LEU A 38 2.45 -2.49 -6.90
N LEU A 39 3.57 -2.16 -7.53
CA LEU A 39 4.17 -0.82 -7.43
C LEU A 39 3.52 0.24 -8.33
N LEU A 40 3.11 -0.15 -9.54
CA LEU A 40 2.63 0.75 -10.60
C LEU A 40 1.14 0.58 -10.89
N GLY A 41 0.52 -0.49 -10.39
CA GLY A 41 -0.92 -0.74 -10.47
C GLY A 41 -1.58 -0.48 -9.13
N VAL A 42 -1.37 -1.36 -8.15
CA VAL A 42 -2.08 -1.36 -6.85
C VAL A 42 -1.86 -0.05 -6.09
N LEU A 43 -0.63 0.45 -5.98
CA LEU A 43 -0.36 1.71 -5.25
C LEU A 43 -1.09 2.93 -5.87
N PRO A 44 -1.00 3.21 -7.18
CA PRO A 44 -1.81 4.26 -7.80
C PRO A 44 -3.32 4.04 -7.65
N LEU A 45 -3.76 2.78 -7.70
CA LEU A 45 -5.17 2.39 -7.50
C LEU A 45 -5.65 2.61 -6.06
N TRP A 46 -4.78 2.86 -5.08
CA TRP A 46 -5.21 3.40 -3.78
C TRP A 46 -5.42 4.91 -3.80
N VAL A 47 -4.50 5.64 -4.42
CA VAL A 47 -4.46 7.10 -4.34
C VAL A 47 -5.64 7.73 -5.11
N VAL A 48 -5.90 7.26 -6.33
CA VAL A 48 -6.95 7.88 -7.17
C VAL A 48 -8.36 7.67 -6.59
N PRO A 49 -8.78 6.46 -6.20
CA PRO A 49 -10.08 6.26 -5.57
C PRO A 49 -10.15 6.88 -4.17
N GLY A 50 -9.05 6.91 -3.40
CA GLY A 50 -9.02 7.63 -2.11
C GLY A 50 -9.26 9.14 -2.26
N LEU A 51 -8.74 9.77 -3.31
CA LEU A 51 -9.06 11.15 -3.65
C LEU A 51 -10.53 11.32 -4.07
N ALA A 52 -11.06 10.37 -4.83
CA ALA A 52 -12.46 10.39 -5.27
C ALA A 52 -13.41 10.25 -4.06
N ASP A 53 -13.07 9.39 -3.11
CA ASP A 53 -13.77 9.17 -1.84
C ASP A 53 -13.81 10.46 -1.00
N TRP A 54 -12.64 11.04 -0.73
CA TRP A 54 -12.53 12.35 -0.06
C TRP A 54 -13.34 13.45 -0.76
N TRP A 55 -13.33 13.46 -2.10
CA TRP A 55 -14.10 14.43 -2.88
C TRP A 55 -15.60 14.24 -2.72
N MET A 56 -16.07 12.98 -2.68
CA MET A 56 -17.47 12.66 -2.39
C MET A 56 -17.85 13.15 -1.00
N HIS A 57 -17.05 12.88 0.03
CA HIS A 57 -17.30 13.37 1.39
C HIS A 57 -17.37 14.89 1.48
N ARG A 58 -16.50 15.58 0.73
CA ARG A 58 -16.56 17.05 0.62
C ARG A 58 -17.86 17.52 -0.02
N ARG A 59 -18.31 16.82 -1.07
CA ARG A 59 -19.52 17.18 -1.82
C ARG A 59 -20.80 16.88 -1.04
N THR A 60 -20.83 15.79 -0.29
CA THR A 60 -21.96 15.39 0.56
C THR A 60 -21.95 16.11 1.90
N GLY A 61 -20.84 16.77 2.26
CA GLY A 61 -20.74 17.57 3.47
C GLY A 61 -20.68 16.70 4.72
N ILE A 62 -19.77 15.72 4.72
CA ILE A 62 -19.58 14.75 5.80
C ILE A 62 -19.52 15.42 7.19
N GLU A 63 -18.99 16.65 7.28
CA GLU A 63 -18.88 17.41 8.52
C GLU A 63 -20.22 17.81 9.16
N ARG A 64 -21.31 17.80 8.38
CA ARG A 64 -22.68 18.11 8.84
C ARG A 64 -23.56 16.87 8.99
N THR A 65 -23.08 15.70 8.58
CA THR A 65 -23.77 14.42 8.72
C THR A 65 -23.13 13.62 9.86
N SER A 66 -22.52 12.48 9.57
CA SER A 66 -21.76 11.62 10.49
C SER A 66 -20.50 12.25 11.12
N GLY A 67 -19.95 13.29 10.50
CA GLY A 67 -18.95 14.17 11.10
C GLY A 67 -17.61 13.49 11.45
N ALA A 68 -17.06 13.85 12.61
CA ALA A 68 -15.71 13.45 13.00
C ALA A 68 -15.59 11.95 13.33
N LYS A 69 -16.71 11.27 13.59
CA LYS A 69 -16.72 9.84 13.90
C LYS A 69 -16.39 9.03 12.66
N GLU A 70 -17.09 9.27 11.54
CA GLU A 70 -16.82 8.60 10.26
C GLU A 70 -15.41 8.94 9.75
N SER A 71 -15.01 10.22 9.79
CA SER A 71 -13.65 10.61 9.38
C SER A 71 -12.52 9.99 10.22
N ALA A 72 -12.78 9.70 11.51
CA ALA A 72 -11.83 8.96 12.34
C ALA A 72 -11.74 7.47 11.96
N VAL A 73 -12.84 6.86 11.54
CA VAL A 73 -12.86 5.50 11.00
C VAL A 73 -12.05 5.44 9.70
N HIS A 74 -12.23 6.40 8.78
CA HIS A 74 -11.40 6.52 7.58
C HIS A 74 -9.90 6.63 7.92
N ALA A 75 -9.54 7.43 8.92
CA ALA A 75 -8.15 7.55 9.36
C ALA A 75 -7.58 6.24 9.95
N ALA A 76 -8.42 5.45 10.63
CA ALA A 76 -8.06 4.11 11.10
C ALA A 76 -7.81 3.16 9.93
N MET A 77 -8.74 3.09 8.96
CA MET A 77 -8.61 2.28 7.75
C MET A 77 -7.35 2.61 6.95
N MET A 78 -7.05 3.91 6.82
CA MET A 78 -5.83 4.43 6.22
C MET A 78 -4.56 3.94 6.93
N THR A 79 -4.59 3.88 8.26
CA THR A 79 -3.46 3.39 9.07
C THR A 79 -3.31 1.87 8.95
N GLU A 80 -4.43 1.14 9.01
CA GLU A 80 -4.49 -0.31 8.84
C GLU A 80 -3.95 -0.75 7.49
N ALA A 81 -4.21 0.00 6.41
CA ALA A 81 -3.62 -0.24 5.09
C ALA A 81 -2.17 0.26 4.99
N GLY A 82 -1.89 1.47 5.50
CA GLY A 82 -0.60 2.13 5.34
C GLY A 82 0.57 1.44 6.04
N VAL A 83 0.34 0.86 7.24
CA VAL A 83 1.39 0.14 7.98
C VAL A 83 1.92 -1.07 7.19
N PRO A 84 1.07 -2.02 6.74
CA PRO A 84 1.43 -3.08 5.80
C PRO A 84 2.19 -2.61 4.56
N VAL A 85 1.77 -1.49 3.95
CA VAL A 85 2.43 -0.93 2.77
C VAL A 85 3.85 -0.49 3.08
N VAL A 86 4.03 0.29 4.15
CA VAL A 86 5.36 0.75 4.57
C VAL A 86 6.26 -0.44 4.90
N MET A 87 5.75 -1.45 5.61
CA MET A 87 6.48 -2.69 5.86
C MET A 87 6.83 -3.42 4.56
N GLY A 88 5.87 -3.56 3.64
CA GLY A 88 6.08 -4.18 2.34
C GLY A 88 7.10 -3.45 1.45
N LEU A 89 7.25 -2.14 1.60
CA LEU A 89 8.20 -1.30 0.85
C LEU A 89 9.61 -1.29 1.45
N LEU A 90 9.71 -1.31 2.78
CA LEU A 90 10.99 -1.09 3.49
C LEU A 90 11.57 -2.35 4.12
N ALA A 91 10.73 -3.28 4.56
CA ALA A 91 11.14 -4.49 5.24
C ALA A 91 11.26 -5.69 4.28
N ARG A 92 12.14 -6.62 4.66
CA ARG A 92 12.18 -7.97 4.12
C ARG A 92 10.85 -8.65 4.47
N VAL A 93 10.20 -9.24 3.47
CA VAL A 93 9.00 -10.05 3.71
C VAL A 93 9.44 -11.32 4.43
N ASN A 94 8.90 -11.52 5.63
CA ASN A 94 9.09 -12.67 6.51
C ASN A 94 7.78 -12.94 7.28
N PRO A 95 7.72 -13.96 8.16
CA PRO A 95 6.50 -14.24 8.93
C PRO A 95 5.95 -13.05 9.71
N LEU A 96 6.79 -12.24 10.36
CA LEU A 96 6.34 -11.01 11.01
C LEU A 96 5.57 -10.11 10.02
N VAL A 97 6.16 -9.81 8.87
CA VAL A 97 5.53 -8.94 7.86
C VAL A 97 4.23 -9.57 7.34
N LEU A 98 4.24 -10.85 6.95
CA LEU A 98 3.06 -11.51 6.41
C LEU A 98 1.92 -11.61 7.44
N THR A 99 2.23 -11.92 8.70
CA THR A 99 1.25 -11.92 9.79
C THR A 99 0.70 -10.53 10.05
N THR A 100 1.53 -9.48 10.04
CA THR A 100 1.05 -8.10 10.17
C THR A 100 0.16 -7.70 9.00
N MET A 101 0.54 -8.02 7.75
CA MET A 101 -0.29 -7.75 6.57
C MET A 101 -1.63 -8.49 6.66
N GLY A 102 -1.63 -9.75 7.07
CA GLY A 102 -2.85 -10.56 7.24
C GLY A 102 -3.76 -10.04 8.34
N ALA A 103 -3.22 -9.78 9.53
CA ALA A 103 -3.97 -9.22 10.65
C ALA A 103 -4.56 -7.85 10.30
N ALA A 104 -3.78 -6.99 9.64
CA ALA A 104 -4.23 -5.68 9.20
C ALA A 104 -5.32 -5.77 8.13
N ALA A 105 -5.24 -6.73 7.19
CA ALA A 105 -6.29 -6.93 6.19
C ALA A 105 -7.62 -7.38 6.83
N VAL A 106 -7.57 -8.25 7.84
CA VAL A 106 -8.76 -8.66 8.61
C VAL A 106 -9.32 -7.49 9.42
N ALA A 107 -8.46 -6.74 10.11
CA ALA A 107 -8.86 -5.55 10.85
C ALA A 107 -9.50 -4.52 9.92
N HIS A 108 -8.88 -4.26 8.77
CA HIS A 108 -9.40 -3.36 7.75
C HIS A 108 -10.77 -3.78 7.23
N GLY A 109 -10.99 -5.07 6.95
CA GLY A 109 -12.31 -5.56 6.58
C GLY A 109 -13.36 -5.34 7.68
N ALA A 110 -13.01 -5.58 8.94
CA ALA A 110 -13.91 -5.32 10.07
C ALA A 110 -14.21 -3.81 10.23
N THR A 111 -13.19 -2.97 10.08
CA THR A 111 -13.32 -1.50 10.15
C THR A 111 -14.14 -0.96 8.97
N ALA A 112 -13.98 -1.49 7.76
CA ALA A 112 -14.79 -1.15 6.58
C ALA A 112 -16.27 -1.54 6.77
N LEU A 113 -16.54 -2.73 7.32
CA LEU A 113 -17.91 -3.13 7.67
C LEU A 113 -18.52 -2.20 8.72
N TYR A 114 -17.73 -1.80 9.72
CA TYR A 114 -18.15 -0.82 10.71
C TYR A 114 -18.43 0.56 10.08
N ASP A 115 -17.57 1.01 9.16
CA ASP A 115 -17.72 2.27 8.43
C ASP A 115 -19.05 2.33 7.68
N VAL A 116 -19.33 1.32 6.84
CA VAL A 116 -20.60 1.25 6.10
C VAL A 116 -21.79 1.20 7.05
N SER A 117 -21.69 0.42 8.15
CA SER A 117 -22.76 0.33 9.15
C SER A 117 -23.02 1.67 9.86
N LEU A 118 -21.96 2.43 10.12
CA LEU A 118 -22.05 3.77 10.69
C LEU A 118 -22.65 4.75 9.67
N ALA A 119 -22.08 4.82 8.47
CA ALA A 119 -22.43 5.82 7.48
C ALA A 119 -23.89 5.67 6.99
N THR A 120 -24.34 4.44 6.75
CA THR A 120 -25.73 4.15 6.35
C THR A 120 -26.77 4.45 7.43
N GLY A 121 -26.38 4.47 8.70
CA GLY A 121 -27.24 4.90 9.81
C GLY A 121 -27.38 6.42 9.95
N GLU A 122 -26.43 7.18 9.39
CA GLU A 122 -26.31 8.62 9.62
C GLU A 122 -26.59 9.46 8.36
N ARG A 123 -26.42 8.90 7.15
CA ARG A 123 -26.61 9.60 5.87
C ARG A 123 -26.91 8.67 4.70
N GLU A 124 -27.40 9.24 3.61
CA GLU A 124 -27.50 8.53 2.34
C GLU A 124 -26.11 8.30 1.73
N ILE A 125 -25.81 7.05 1.37
CA ILE A 125 -24.59 6.66 0.65
C ILE A 125 -24.93 6.42 -0.81
N ARG A 126 -24.27 7.16 -1.70
CA ARG A 126 -24.55 7.05 -3.14
C ARG A 126 -23.95 5.76 -3.70
N PRO A 127 -24.56 5.12 -4.72
CA PRO A 127 -24.00 3.89 -5.30
C PRO A 127 -22.56 4.03 -5.80
N VAL A 128 -22.21 5.18 -6.37
CA VAL A 128 -20.83 5.47 -6.84
C VAL A 128 -19.85 5.56 -5.67
N GLU A 129 -20.27 6.16 -4.57
CA GLU A 129 -19.46 6.28 -3.35
C GLU A 129 -19.22 4.90 -2.73
N GLN A 130 -20.27 4.08 -2.61
CA GLN A 130 -20.13 2.70 -2.15
C GLN A 130 -19.22 1.87 -3.07
N HIS A 131 -19.29 2.06 -4.39
CA HIS A 131 -18.43 1.34 -5.33
C HIS A 131 -16.95 1.74 -5.20
N ILE A 132 -16.67 3.03 -5.01
CA ILE A 132 -15.32 3.54 -4.71
C ILE A 132 -14.79 2.92 -3.42
N HIS A 133 -15.61 2.94 -2.36
CA HIS A 133 -15.24 2.41 -1.06
C HIS A 133 -14.97 0.89 -1.12
N SER A 134 -15.87 0.11 -1.72
CA SER A 134 -15.67 -1.34 -1.88
C SER A 134 -14.45 -1.67 -2.76
N PHE A 135 -14.09 -0.80 -3.72
CA PHE A 135 -12.84 -0.95 -4.45
C PHE A 135 -11.62 -0.72 -3.55
N LEU A 136 -11.65 0.30 -2.69
CA LEU A 136 -10.57 0.57 -1.73
C LEU A 136 -10.41 -0.56 -0.70
N GLU A 137 -11.52 -1.14 -0.24
CA GLU A 137 -11.59 -2.22 0.74
C GLU A 137 -10.84 -3.49 0.28
N VAL A 138 -10.86 -3.83 -1.01
CA VAL A 138 -10.23 -5.06 -1.53
C VAL A 138 -8.72 -4.92 -1.79
N LEU A 139 -8.18 -3.69 -1.83
CA LEU A 139 -6.77 -3.46 -2.15
C LEU A 139 -5.78 -4.00 -1.11
N PRO A 140 -5.99 -3.90 0.22
CA PRO A 140 -5.14 -4.56 1.22
C PRO A 140 -5.05 -6.08 1.00
N LEU A 141 -6.19 -6.74 0.72
CA LEU A 141 -6.23 -8.18 0.43
C LEU A 141 -5.51 -8.50 -0.88
N THR A 142 -5.67 -7.67 -1.90
CA THR A 142 -4.95 -7.81 -3.19
C THR A 142 -3.44 -7.70 -2.99
N ALA A 143 -2.97 -6.71 -2.22
CA ALA A 143 -1.56 -6.53 -1.91
C ALA A 143 -0.99 -7.71 -1.11
N LEU A 144 -1.73 -8.21 -0.12
CA LEU A 144 -1.38 -9.42 0.63
C LEU A 144 -1.29 -10.64 -0.28
N ALA A 145 -2.29 -10.87 -1.13
CA ALA A 145 -2.33 -12.03 -2.02
C ALA A 145 -1.13 -12.07 -2.97
N PHE A 146 -0.83 -10.96 -3.64
CA PHE A 146 0.34 -10.85 -4.52
C PHE A 146 1.65 -11.00 -3.75
N THR A 147 1.75 -10.40 -2.55
CA THR A 147 2.95 -10.56 -1.70
C THR A 147 3.12 -12.02 -1.26
N ALA A 148 2.05 -12.71 -0.90
CA ALA A 148 2.09 -14.14 -0.54
C ALA A 148 2.53 -15.00 -1.73
N CYS A 149 1.99 -14.76 -2.93
CA CYS A 149 2.40 -15.45 -4.16
C CYS A 149 3.88 -15.22 -4.50
N LEU A 150 4.41 -14.02 -4.24
CA LEU A 150 5.82 -13.69 -4.44
C LEU A 150 6.75 -14.29 -3.37
N HIS A 151 6.20 -14.74 -2.24
CA HIS A 151 6.97 -15.20 -1.08
C HIS A 151 6.46 -16.55 -0.51
N PRO A 152 6.36 -17.63 -1.32
CA PRO A 152 5.75 -18.89 -0.91
C PRO A 152 6.48 -19.58 0.25
N GLU A 153 7.81 -19.47 0.32
CA GLU A 153 8.58 -20.04 1.44
C GLU A 153 8.33 -19.29 2.75
N GLU A 154 8.12 -17.98 2.69
CA GLU A 154 7.78 -17.18 3.87
C GLU A 154 6.35 -17.48 4.33
N VAL A 155 5.41 -17.72 3.41
CA VAL A 155 4.07 -18.22 3.73
C VAL A 155 4.16 -19.57 4.43
N ARG A 156 4.93 -20.52 3.88
CA ARG A 156 5.16 -21.84 4.50
C ARG A 156 5.80 -21.71 5.89
N SER A 157 6.76 -20.80 6.07
CA SER A 157 7.38 -20.54 7.37
C SER A 157 6.38 -19.97 8.36
N THR A 158 5.54 -19.03 7.93
CA THR A 158 4.47 -18.43 8.74
C THR A 158 3.49 -19.50 9.24
N LEU A 159 3.03 -20.38 8.36
CA LEU A 159 2.13 -21.49 8.70
C LEU A 159 2.75 -22.53 9.64
N ARG A 160 4.08 -22.59 9.70
CA ARG A 160 4.84 -23.47 10.62
C ARG A 160 5.27 -22.76 11.91
N GLY A 161 4.73 -21.57 12.19
CA GLY A 161 5.02 -20.80 13.41
C GLY A 161 6.32 -19.98 13.35
N GLY A 162 6.93 -19.86 12.17
CA GLY A 162 8.16 -19.08 11.98
C GLY A 162 9.37 -19.63 12.74
N PRO A 163 9.85 -20.84 12.42
CA PRO A 163 10.90 -21.52 13.18
C PRO A 163 12.31 -20.93 13.00
N ARG A 164 12.53 -20.05 11.99
CA ARG A 164 13.87 -19.52 11.72
C ARG A 164 14.16 -18.32 12.65
N PRO A 165 15.42 -18.11 13.08
CA PRO A 165 15.77 -17.01 14.00
C PRO A 165 15.37 -15.60 13.53
N GLN A 166 15.26 -15.39 12.22
CA GLN A 166 14.89 -14.10 11.62
C GLN A 166 13.37 -13.91 11.38
N ASP A 167 12.53 -14.90 11.63
CA ASP A 167 11.14 -14.89 11.18
C ASP A 167 10.30 -13.82 11.86
N TRP A 168 10.60 -13.53 13.12
CA TRP A 168 9.88 -12.56 13.96
C TRP A 168 10.65 -11.26 14.18
N ARG A 169 11.53 -10.90 13.24
CA ARG A 169 12.35 -9.68 13.30
C ARG A 169 12.01 -8.73 12.17
N LEU A 170 11.89 -7.45 12.47
CA LEU A 170 11.77 -6.44 11.43
C LEU A 170 13.16 -6.20 10.82
N LEU A 171 13.37 -6.67 9.59
CA LEU A 171 14.64 -6.59 8.89
C LEU A 171 14.50 -5.74 7.63
N PRO A 172 15.51 -4.93 7.24
CA PRO A 172 15.46 -4.16 6.00
C PRO A 172 15.45 -5.06 4.77
N LYS A 173 14.89 -4.57 3.66
CA LYS A 173 14.96 -5.25 2.36
C LYS A 173 16.41 -5.50 1.94
N GLU A 174 16.66 -6.69 1.40
CA GLU A 174 17.97 -7.03 0.80
C GLU A 174 18.27 -6.18 -0.45
N ARG A 175 17.24 -5.91 -1.24
CA ARG A 175 17.29 -5.05 -2.43
C ARG A 175 16.32 -3.89 -2.24
N PRO A 176 16.75 -2.82 -1.54
CA PRO A 176 15.88 -1.68 -1.28
C PRO A 176 15.52 -0.97 -2.59
N LEU A 177 14.32 -0.38 -2.61
CA LEU A 177 13.91 0.50 -3.71
C LEU A 177 14.79 1.76 -3.74
N PRO A 178 15.02 2.37 -4.92
CA PRO A 178 15.77 3.62 -5.01
C PRO A 178 15.16 4.71 -4.11
N ALA A 179 16.00 5.42 -3.35
CA ALA A 179 15.53 6.46 -2.43
C ALA A 179 14.68 7.55 -3.13
N ALA A 180 15.03 7.92 -4.36
CA ALA A 180 14.25 8.87 -5.16
C ALA A 180 12.84 8.35 -5.47
N TYR A 181 12.70 7.04 -5.73
CA TYR A 181 11.39 6.42 -5.95
C TYR A 181 10.56 6.41 -4.67
N LEU A 182 11.16 6.03 -3.54
CA LEU A 182 10.51 6.08 -2.22
C LEU A 182 10.09 7.50 -1.85
N ALA A 183 10.94 8.50 -2.09
CA ALA A 183 10.62 9.91 -1.86
C ALA A 183 9.47 10.40 -2.76
N GLY A 184 9.49 10.02 -4.04
CA GLY A 184 8.39 10.33 -4.97
C GLY A 184 7.07 9.70 -4.52
N LEU A 185 7.11 8.42 -4.15
CA LEU A 185 5.94 7.70 -3.64
C LEU A 185 5.42 8.30 -2.33
N ALA A 186 6.32 8.65 -1.40
CA ALA A 186 5.95 9.34 -0.16
C ALA A 186 5.31 10.71 -0.44
N GLY A 187 5.80 11.44 -1.45
CA GLY A 187 5.19 12.69 -1.91
C GLY A 187 3.78 12.48 -2.47
N VAL A 188 3.59 11.47 -3.31
CA VAL A 188 2.28 11.12 -3.88
C VAL A 188 1.29 10.69 -2.79
N ILE A 189 1.70 9.83 -1.85
CA ILE A 189 0.86 9.40 -0.73
C ILE A 189 0.56 10.57 0.20
N GLY A 190 1.56 11.40 0.49
CA GLY A 190 1.41 12.57 1.35
C GLY A 190 0.39 13.56 0.79
N LEU A 191 0.54 13.95 -0.48
CA LEU A 191 -0.33 14.93 -1.13
C LEU A 191 -1.69 14.35 -1.54
N GLY A 192 -1.70 13.10 -1.98
CA GLY A 192 -2.90 12.44 -2.53
C GLY A 192 -3.73 11.72 -1.48
N VAL A 193 -3.22 11.47 -0.28
CA VAL A 193 -3.95 10.71 0.74
C VAL A 193 -3.88 11.35 2.11
N VAL A 194 -2.68 11.60 2.65
CA VAL A 194 -2.54 12.14 4.01
C VAL A 194 -3.16 13.54 4.12
N VAL A 195 -2.85 14.44 3.18
CA VAL A 195 -3.37 15.82 3.18
C VAL A 195 -4.90 15.87 3.04
N PRO A 196 -5.54 15.19 2.07
CA PRO A 196 -7.00 15.15 1.93
C PRO A 196 -7.72 14.67 3.20
N TYR A 197 -7.34 13.50 3.75
CA TYR A 197 -8.01 12.95 4.93
C TYR A 197 -7.72 13.77 6.21
N ALA A 198 -6.52 14.35 6.34
CA ALA A 198 -6.25 15.29 7.43
C ALA A 198 -7.11 16.57 7.30
N GLU A 199 -7.33 17.05 6.08
CA GLU A 199 -8.21 18.17 5.81
C GLU A 199 -9.66 17.84 6.16
N GLU A 200 -10.18 16.68 5.76
CA GLU A 200 -11.52 16.19 6.11
C GLU A 200 -11.70 16.11 7.63
N LEU A 201 -10.81 15.40 8.34
CA LEU A 201 -10.88 15.26 9.78
C LEU A 201 -10.88 16.64 10.46
N ARG A 202 -10.05 17.57 9.97
CA ARG A 202 -10.02 18.95 10.46
C ARG A 202 -11.34 19.69 10.17
N ARG A 203 -11.97 19.52 9.00
CA ARG A 203 -13.29 20.10 8.70
C ARG A 203 -14.33 19.58 9.70
N CYS A 204 -14.38 18.27 9.93
CA CYS A 204 -15.32 17.64 10.86
C CYS A 204 -15.10 18.08 12.31
N LEU A 205 -13.86 18.16 12.77
CA LEU A 205 -13.54 18.62 14.13
C LEU A 205 -13.88 20.10 14.36
N ARG A 206 -13.81 20.93 13.31
CA ARG A 206 -14.25 22.33 13.38
C ARG A 206 -15.77 22.43 13.45
N ALA A 207 -16.48 21.66 12.62
CA ALA A 207 -17.94 21.64 12.63
C ALA A 207 -18.51 21.16 13.98
N ARG A 208 -17.85 20.23 14.67
CA ARG A 208 -18.26 19.77 16.02
C ARG A 208 -18.15 20.83 17.13
N LYS A 209 -17.35 21.88 16.91
CA LYS A 209 -17.11 22.95 17.90
C LYS A 209 -18.01 24.17 17.70
N GLY A 210 -18.66 24.29 16.54
CA GLY A 210 -19.67 25.30 16.25
C GLY A 210 -21.05 24.75 16.53
#